data_AF-A0A931RV83-F1
#
_entry.id   AF-A0A931RV83-F1
#
_cell.length_a   1.000
_cell.length_b   1.000
_cell.length_c   1.000
_cell.angle_alpha   90.00
_cell.angle_beta   90.00
_cell.angle_gamma   90.00
#
_symmetry.space_group_name_H-M   'P 1'
#
loop_
_entity.id
_entity.type
_entity.pdbx_description
1 polymer ?
#
loop_
_entity_poly.entity_id
_entity_poly.type
_entity_poly.pdbx_seq_one_letter_code
_entity_poly.pdbx_strand_id
1 'polypeptide(L)'
;MFRLRKTEPPFGTEQDPLWEHAYAEQVKVVDGICEVQDPASRDYLLKMGYSEAVPAEGGGEEIKEEPVAVAASEEQKPKPNPKSKSKSKARR
;
A
#
# COMPACT_ATOMS: atom_id res chain seq x y z
N MET A 1 2.94 15.34 -16.44
CA MET A 1 3.23 14.31 -15.41
C MET A 1 1.94 13.54 -15.15
N PHE A 2 2.03 12.22 -15.07
CA PHE A 2 0.92 11.32 -14.80
C PHE A 2 0.83 11.05 -13.30
N ARG A 3 -0.39 10.99 -12.77
CA ARG A 3 -0.64 10.62 -11.38
C ARG A 3 -1.31 9.27 -11.36
N LEU A 4 -0.71 8.33 -10.64
CA LEU A 4 -1.26 7.00 -10.43
C LEU A 4 -1.51 6.80 -8.93
N ARG A 5 -2.45 5.93 -8.61
CA ARG A 5 -2.80 5.55 -7.25
C ARG A 5 -2.45 4.08 -7.04
N LYS A 6 -1.55 3.84 -6.11
CA LYS A 6 -1.26 2.53 -5.57
C LYS A 6 -2.41 2.12 -4.65
N THR A 7 -2.97 0.95 -4.91
CA THR A 7 -4.09 0.37 -4.15
C THR A 7 -3.59 -0.41 -2.95
N GLU A 8 -2.39 -0.98 -3.02
CA GLU A 8 -1.81 -1.84 -1.98
C GLU A 8 -0.63 -1.18 -1.25
N PRO A 9 -0.56 -1.26 0.09
CA PRO A 9 0.58 -0.77 0.85
C PRO A 9 1.86 -1.59 0.55
N PRO A 10 3.06 -1.05 0.82
CA PRO A 10 3.34 0.15 1.59
C PRO A 10 3.16 1.46 0.80
N PHE A 11 2.75 2.50 1.53
CA PHE A 11 2.69 3.87 1.06
C PHE A 11 3.67 4.73 1.88
N GLY A 12 4.32 5.69 1.23
CA GLY A 12 5.04 6.74 1.94
C GLY A 12 4.09 7.77 2.54
N THR A 13 4.65 8.65 3.36
CA THR A 13 3.95 9.81 3.93
C THR A 13 4.60 11.09 3.41
N GLU A 14 3.98 12.26 3.66
CA GLU A 14 4.59 13.55 3.30
C GLU A 14 5.96 13.77 3.96
N GLN A 15 6.15 13.26 5.18
CA GLN A 15 7.41 13.36 5.92
C GLN A 15 8.44 12.31 5.48
N ASP A 16 8.00 11.10 5.18
CA ASP A 16 8.85 9.99 4.74
C ASP A 16 8.27 9.38 3.46
N PRO A 17 8.57 9.98 2.28
CA PRO A 17 8.03 9.51 1.03
C PRO A 17 8.69 8.20 0.60
N LEU A 18 7.89 7.29 0.07
CA LEU A 18 8.37 6.00 -0.40
C LEU A 18 8.84 6.15 -1.84
N TRP A 19 10.07 5.76 -2.12
CA TRP A 19 10.61 5.78 -3.48
C TRP A 19 10.56 4.37 -4.05
N GLU A 20 9.89 4.22 -5.19
CA GLU A 20 9.82 2.95 -5.92
C GLU A 20 10.51 3.07 -7.28
N HIS A 21 11.10 1.98 -7.75
CA HIS A 21 11.65 1.92 -9.10
C HIS A 21 10.57 1.44 -10.07
N ALA A 22 10.13 2.32 -10.96
CA ALA A 22 9.17 2.00 -12.01
C ALA A 22 9.87 1.99 -13.37
N TYR A 23 10.04 0.78 -13.92
CA TYR A 23 10.65 0.52 -15.22
C TYR A 23 12.06 1.13 -15.40
N ALA A 24 12.15 2.41 -15.79
CA ALA A 24 13.38 3.15 -16.03
C ALA A 24 13.54 4.42 -15.18
N GLU A 25 12.56 4.76 -14.33
CA GLU A 25 12.57 5.96 -13.48
C GLU A 25 12.31 5.60 -12.00
N GLN A 26 12.77 6.46 -11.08
CA GLN A 26 12.45 6.38 -9.66
C GLN A 26 11.24 7.28 -9.38
N VAL A 27 10.14 6.69 -8.92
CA VAL A 27 8.86 7.38 -8.68
C VAL A 27 8.64 7.57 -7.18
N LYS A 28 8.15 8.75 -6.82
CA LYS A 28 7.82 9.10 -5.44
C LYS A 28 6.38 8.71 -5.14
N VAL A 29 6.15 7.92 -4.09
CA VAL A 29 4.85 7.44 -3.62
C VAL A 29 4.53 8.06 -2.26
N VAL A 30 3.48 8.87 -2.20
CA VAL A 30 3.02 9.58 -1.00
C VAL A 30 1.53 9.35 -0.83
N ASP A 31 1.11 8.80 0.32
CA ASP A 31 -0.29 8.49 0.63
C ASP A 31 -0.98 7.65 -0.47
N GLY A 32 -0.19 6.78 -1.11
CA GLY A 32 -0.63 5.93 -2.21
C GLY A 32 -0.74 6.66 -3.55
N ILE A 33 -0.37 7.93 -3.66
CA ILE A 33 -0.27 8.65 -4.92
C ILE A 33 1.17 8.64 -5.41
N CYS A 34 1.38 8.23 -6.66
CA CYS A 34 2.67 8.29 -7.31
C CYS A 34 2.65 9.19 -8.54
N GLU A 35 3.71 9.98 -8.69
CA GLU A 35 3.89 10.91 -9.79
C GLU A 35 4.93 10.34 -10.75
N VAL A 36 4.55 10.20 -12.02
CA VAL A 36 5.36 9.55 -13.05
C VAL A 36 5.49 10.51 -14.22
N GLN A 37 6.71 10.67 -14.74
CA GLN A 37 6.93 11.51 -15.91
C GLN A 37 6.83 10.71 -17.20
N ASP A 38 7.40 9.51 -17.18
CA ASP A 38 7.52 8.68 -18.36
C ASP A 38 6.22 7.89 -18.67
N PRO A 39 5.70 7.95 -19.91
CA PRO A 39 4.50 7.23 -20.28
C PRO A 39 4.70 5.70 -20.25
N ALA A 40 5.88 5.17 -20.56
CA ALA A 40 6.13 3.73 -20.50
C ALA A 40 6.09 3.22 -19.05
N SER A 41 6.61 4.01 -18.11
CA SER A 41 6.49 3.74 -16.67
C SER A 41 5.03 3.78 -16.19
N ARG A 42 4.21 4.70 -16.72
CA ARG A 42 2.76 4.74 -16.43
C ARG A 42 2.06 3.45 -16.87
N ASP A 43 2.27 3.04 -18.12
CA ASP A 43 1.70 1.80 -18.68
C ASP A 43 2.16 0.55 -17.92
N TYR A 44 3.41 0.53 -17.46
CA TYR A 44 3.94 -0.53 -16.63
C TYR A 44 3.23 -0.59 -15.27
N LEU A 45 3.11 0.54 -14.58
CA LEU A 45 2.44 0.61 -13.27
C LEU A 45 0.95 0.27 -13.36
N LEU A 46 0.27 0.67 -14.45
CA LEU A 46 -1.12 0.27 -14.71
C LEU A 46 -1.28 -1.26 -14.80
N LYS A 47 -0.32 -1.94 -15.44
CA LYS A 47 -0.31 -3.42 -15.52
C LYS A 47 -0.01 -4.08 -14.17
N MET A 48 0.70 -3.40 -13.28
CA MET A 48 1.02 -3.86 -11.94
C MET A 48 -0.14 -3.67 -10.94
N GLY A 49 -1.27 -3.10 -11.36
CA GLY A 49 -2.45 -2.89 -10.52
C GLY A 49 -2.57 -1.50 -9.91
N TYR A 50 -1.79 -0.53 -10.39
CA TYR A 50 -2.00 0.89 -10.05
C TYR A 50 -3.16 1.43 -10.88
N SER A 51 -3.92 2.37 -10.32
CA SER A 51 -5.04 3.03 -11.00
C SER A 51 -4.67 4.44 -11.43
N GLU A 52 -5.26 4.95 -12.51
CA GLU A 52 -5.07 6.35 -12.88
C GLU A 52 -5.73 7.28 -11.87
N ALA A 53 -4.95 8.13 -11.22
CA ALA A 53 -5.46 9.15 -10.32
C ALA A 53 -5.83 10.37 -11.17
N VAL A 54 -7.08 10.40 -11.65
CA VAL A 54 -7.65 11.57 -12.32
C VAL A 54 -7.68 12.72 -11.31
N PRO A 55 -7.17 13.93 -11.63
CA PRO A 55 -7.28 15.07 -10.74
C PRO A 55 -8.77 15.34 -10.45
N ALA A 56 -9.14 15.23 -9.19
CA ALA A 56 -10.52 15.26 -8.74
C ALA A 56 -11.18 16.62 -9.02
N GLU A 57 -12.05 16.66 -10.02
CA GLU A 57 -13.29 17.45 -9.96
C GLU A 57 -14.53 16.57 -9.68
N GLY A 58 -14.35 15.32 -9.21
CA GLY A 58 -15.45 14.53 -8.67
C GLY A 58 -15.23 13.01 -8.71
N GLY A 59 -15.57 12.34 -7.60
CA GLY A 59 -15.70 10.88 -7.48
C GLY A 59 -14.36 10.14 -7.37
N GLY A 60 -13.99 9.49 -6.27
CA GLY A 60 -14.85 8.64 -5.47
C GLY A 60 -15.20 7.37 -6.26
N GLU A 61 -14.41 6.32 -6.03
CA GLU A 61 -14.83 4.91 -6.14
C GLU A 61 -14.97 4.28 -7.55
N GLU A 62 -14.04 3.39 -7.91
CA GLU A 62 -14.39 2.18 -8.66
C GLU A 62 -13.57 1.01 -8.10
N ILE A 63 -14.02 0.57 -6.94
CA ILE A 63 -13.84 -0.81 -6.48
C ILE A 63 -14.52 -1.71 -7.51
N LYS A 64 -13.73 -2.47 -8.29
CA LYS A 64 -14.23 -3.71 -8.88
C LYS A 64 -14.42 -4.72 -7.76
N GLU A 65 -15.55 -4.62 -7.06
CA GLU A 65 -16.10 -5.73 -6.28
C GLU A 65 -16.66 -6.76 -7.27
N GLU A 66 -15.90 -7.83 -7.52
CA GLU A 66 -16.54 -9.11 -7.82
C GLU A 66 -16.89 -9.77 -6.47
N PRO A 67 -18.18 -10.08 -6.21
CA PRO A 67 -18.59 -10.66 -4.94
C PRO A 67 -18.26 -12.15 -4.92
N VAL A 68 -17.21 -12.55 -4.21
CA VAL A 68 -17.06 -13.94 -3.73
C VAL A 68 -17.28 -13.98 -2.23
N ALA A 69 -18.49 -14.38 -1.89
CA ALA A 69 -18.97 -14.66 -0.55
C ALA A 69 -18.16 -15.74 0.16
N VAL A 70 -17.73 -15.47 1.40
CA VAL A 70 -17.77 -16.37 2.58
C VAL A 70 -17.29 -15.55 3.78
N ALA A 71 -18.17 -15.08 4.67
CA ALA A 71 -18.75 -15.80 5.80
C ALA A 71 -17.78 -16.02 6.98
N ALA A 72 -18.26 -15.61 8.18
CA ALA A 72 -17.76 -15.89 9.53
C ALA A 72 -16.48 -15.14 9.96
N SER A 73 -16.34 -14.58 11.16
CA SER A 73 -17.19 -14.49 12.35
C SER A 73 -16.55 -13.48 13.32
N GLU A 74 -17.40 -12.80 14.09
CA GLU A 74 -17.29 -12.62 15.56
C GLU A 74 -15.93 -12.11 16.13
N GLU A 75 -15.80 -10.82 16.45
CA GLU A 75 -16.08 -10.24 17.78
C GLU A 75 -15.10 -10.65 18.91
N GLN A 76 -14.66 -9.63 19.67
CA GLN A 76 -13.95 -9.62 20.97
C GLN A 76 -12.40 -9.55 21.03
N LYS A 77 -11.90 -8.31 21.13
CA LYS A 77 -10.86 -7.91 22.11
C LYS A 77 -11.52 -7.77 23.51
N PRO A 78 -10.84 -7.73 24.69
CA PRO A 78 -9.44 -7.31 24.90
C PRO A 78 -8.66 -7.99 26.08
N LYS A 79 -7.44 -7.44 26.34
CA LYS A 79 -6.73 -7.22 27.65
C LYS A 79 -5.54 -8.15 28.04
N PRO A 80 -4.60 -7.67 28.91
CA PRO A 80 -3.16 -7.58 28.60
C PRO A 80 -2.20 -8.35 29.55
N ASN A 81 -0.90 -8.45 29.14
CA ASN A 81 0.39 -8.62 29.87
C ASN A 81 0.45 -9.43 31.20
N PRO A 82 1.53 -10.20 31.50
CA PRO A 82 2.87 -9.63 31.66
C PRO A 82 4.11 -10.55 31.42
N LYS A 83 5.29 -9.89 31.36
CA LYS A 83 6.67 -10.36 31.63
C LYS A 83 6.91 -11.85 31.98
N SER A 84 7.85 -12.47 31.26
CA SER A 84 8.87 -13.31 31.89
C SER A 84 10.15 -13.43 31.05
N LYS A 85 11.25 -12.90 31.60
CA LYS A 85 12.63 -13.20 31.20
C LYS A 85 12.88 -14.69 31.38
N SER A 86 13.31 -15.40 30.34
CA SER A 86 13.99 -16.69 30.50
C SER A 86 15.44 -16.57 30.02
N LYS A 87 16.31 -16.48 31.03
CA LYS A 87 17.77 -16.51 30.95
C LYS A 87 18.18 -17.98 30.97
N SER A 88 18.44 -18.59 29.82
CA SER A 88 19.00 -19.95 29.77
C SER A 88 20.52 -19.89 29.70
N LYS A 89 21.09 -20.08 30.89
CA LYS A 89 22.50 -20.36 31.16
C LYS A 89 22.77 -21.83 30.82
N ALA A 90 23.53 -22.12 29.78
CA ALA A 90 24.08 -23.46 29.55
C ALA A 90 25.55 -23.46 29.97
N ARG A 91 25.84 -24.21 31.04
CA ARG A 91 27.18 -24.64 31.46
C ARG A 91 27.47 -25.98 30.78
N ARG A 92 28.60 -26.11 30.11
CA ARG A 92 29.59 -27.16 30.39
C ARG A 92 30.89 -26.87 29.66
#